data_AF-A0A2D0H8J9-F1
#
_entry.id   AF-A0A2D0H8J9-F1
#
_cell.length_a   1.000
_cell.length_b   1.000
_cell.length_c   1.000
_cell.angle_alpha   90.00
_cell.angle_beta   90.00
_cell.angle_gamma   90.00
#
_symmetry.space_group_name_H-M   'P 1'
#
loop_
_entity.id
_entity.type
_entity.pdbx_description
1 polymer ?
#
loop_
_entity_poly.entity_id
_entity_poly.type
_entity_poly.pdbx_seq_one_letter_code
_entity_poly.pdbx_strand_id
1 'polypeptide(L)'
;FKHLLGRAPQDQAEVAEHVQIYNTQGYAAEINSYIDSNEYIRSFGDNIVPSARGNRTQAGVKNVGFNRTFALMRGFAANDLGKSAKLISDIGANLATKIVSPPGGSGAISNTGKRFRVAVSKANFGVRVTKSMATFDVVYNQLAQKIQSIQKTGGKILSITEIA
;
A
#
# COMPACT_ATOMS: atom_id res chain seq x y z
N PHE A 1 -1.39 6.20 -15.00
CA PHE A 1 -1.51 4.73 -14.81
C PHE A 1 -2.83 4.24 -14.20
N LYS A 2 -3.07 4.32 -12.88
CA LYS A 2 -4.23 3.67 -12.22
C LYS A 2 -5.58 3.98 -12.88
N HIS A 3 -5.87 5.27 -13.09
CA HIS A 3 -7.18 5.73 -13.57
C HIS A 3 -7.38 5.54 -15.08
N LEU A 4 -6.32 5.72 -15.87
CA LEU A 4 -6.40 5.68 -17.33
C LEU A 4 -6.15 4.29 -17.89
N LEU A 5 -5.19 3.55 -17.34
CA LEU A 5 -4.77 2.23 -17.84
C LEU A 5 -5.21 1.06 -16.93
N GLY A 6 -5.81 1.31 -15.77
CA GLY A 6 -6.30 0.25 -14.88
C GLY A 6 -5.21 -0.63 -14.27
N ARG A 7 -3.96 -0.16 -14.22
CA ARG A 7 -2.79 -0.88 -13.69
C ARG A 7 -1.78 0.06 -13.03
N ALA A 8 -0.82 -0.52 -12.32
CA ALA A 8 0.37 0.19 -11.83
C ALA A 8 1.45 0.36 -12.93
N PRO A 9 2.44 1.25 -12.73
CA PRO A 9 3.61 1.35 -13.60
C PRO A 9 4.48 0.08 -13.49
N GLN A 10 5.06 -0.33 -14.61
CA GLN A 10 5.91 -1.52 -14.77
C GLN A 10 7.31 -1.32 -14.21
N ASP A 11 7.90 -0.15 -14.39
CA ASP A 11 9.24 0.19 -13.93
C ASP A 11 9.51 1.69 -13.98
N GLN A 12 10.73 2.07 -13.61
CA GLN A 12 11.18 3.45 -13.59
C GLN A 12 11.30 4.05 -15.01
N ALA A 13 11.57 3.23 -16.03
CA ALA A 13 11.71 3.73 -17.40
C ALA A 13 10.38 4.26 -17.92
N GLU A 14 9.29 3.52 -17.70
CA GLU A 14 7.94 3.96 -18.05
C GLU A 14 7.56 5.28 -17.32
N VAL A 15 7.88 5.40 -16.02
CA VAL A 15 7.63 6.64 -15.28
C VAL A 15 8.47 7.80 -15.83
N ALA A 16 9.73 7.55 -16.17
CA ALA A 16 10.63 8.56 -16.71
C ALA A 16 10.15 9.09 -18.08
N GLU A 17 9.61 8.20 -18.93
CA GLU A 17 9.02 8.58 -20.22
C GLU A 17 7.86 9.56 -20.04
N HIS A 18 6.90 9.26 -19.16
CA HIS A 18 5.78 10.17 -18.91
C HIS A 18 6.21 11.50 -18.28
N VAL A 19 7.21 11.48 -17.39
CA VAL A 19 7.80 12.71 -16.83
C VAL A 19 8.46 13.54 -17.94
N GLN A 20 9.16 12.91 -18.88
CA GLN A 20 9.76 13.60 -20.01
C GLN A 20 8.71 14.21 -20.94
N ILE A 21 7.64 13.48 -21.26
CA ILE A 21 6.52 14.00 -22.07
C ILE A 21 5.90 15.22 -21.38
N TYR A 22 5.62 15.14 -20.07
CA TYR A 22 5.10 16.26 -19.32
C TYR A 22 6.01 17.49 -19.38
N ASN A 23 7.30 17.31 -19.16
CA ASN A 23 8.27 18.41 -19.14
C ASN A 23 8.48 19.06 -20.51
N THR A 24 8.34 18.29 -21.60
CA THR A 24 8.64 18.75 -22.96
C THR A 24 7.41 19.25 -23.72
N GLN A 25 6.25 18.63 -23.50
CA GLN A 25 5.03 18.86 -24.28
C GLN A 25 3.84 19.32 -23.41
N GLY A 26 3.99 19.31 -22.09
CA GLY A 26 2.99 19.79 -21.14
C GLY A 26 1.94 18.75 -20.76
N TYR A 27 0.97 19.19 -19.95
CA TYR A 27 -0.03 18.34 -19.33
C TYR A 27 -0.94 17.60 -20.32
N ALA A 28 -1.44 18.29 -21.34
CA ALA A 28 -2.36 17.69 -22.31
C ALA A 28 -1.69 16.54 -23.08
N ALA A 29 -0.43 16.71 -23.47
CA ALA A 29 0.34 15.67 -24.14
C ALA A 29 0.60 14.46 -23.23
N GLU A 30 0.85 14.69 -21.93
CA GLU A 30 1.02 13.60 -20.97
C GLU A 30 -0.28 12.79 -20.81
N ILE A 31 -1.44 13.43 -20.72
CA ILE A 31 -2.73 12.73 -20.66
C ILE A 31 -2.99 11.95 -21.96
N ASN A 32 -2.77 12.57 -23.12
CA ASN A 32 -2.95 11.94 -24.42
C ASN A 32 -2.01 10.74 -24.61
N SER A 33 -0.78 10.78 -24.07
CA SER A 33 0.16 9.67 -24.15
C SER A 33 -0.38 8.35 -23.57
N TYR A 34 -1.30 8.42 -22.60
CA TYR A 34 -1.99 7.21 -22.10
C TYR A 34 -3.17 6.81 -22.98
N ILE A 35 -4.02 7.77 -23.37
CA ILE A 35 -5.31 7.50 -24.05
C ILE A 35 -5.09 7.07 -25.49
N ASP A 36 -4.14 7.70 -26.19
CA ASP A 36 -3.78 7.40 -27.57
C ASP A 36 -2.82 6.19 -27.67
N SER A 37 -2.48 5.56 -26.54
CA SER A 37 -1.60 4.41 -26.53
C SER A 37 -2.27 3.17 -27.13
N ASN A 38 -1.49 2.37 -27.85
CA ASN A 38 -1.92 1.05 -28.32
C ASN A 38 -2.43 0.16 -27.18
N GLU A 39 -1.92 0.35 -25.97
CA GLU A 39 -2.39 -0.38 -24.81
C GLU A 39 -3.82 0.00 -24.45
N TYR A 40 -4.14 1.29 -24.38
CA TYR A 40 -5.48 1.76 -24.05
C TYR A 40 -6.49 1.27 -25.10
N ILE A 41 -6.17 1.43 -26.38
CA ILE A 41 -7.02 0.98 -27.50
C ILE A 41 -7.28 -0.53 -27.45
N ARG A 42 -6.25 -1.35 -27.21
CA ARG A 42 -6.40 -2.81 -27.12
C ARG A 42 -7.19 -3.26 -25.88
N SER A 43 -7.20 -2.46 -24.83
CA SER A 43 -7.78 -2.83 -23.53
C SER A 43 -9.22 -2.36 -23.37
N PHE A 44 -9.52 -1.16 -23.84
CA PHE A 44 -10.79 -0.49 -23.66
C PHE A 44 -11.40 -0.07 -25.01
N GLY A 45 -10.56 0.35 -25.96
CA GLY A 45 -11.04 0.90 -27.22
C GLY A 45 -11.92 2.12 -26.99
N ASP A 46 -12.89 2.34 -27.88
CA ASP A 46 -13.71 3.56 -27.86
C ASP A 46 -14.99 3.41 -27.00
N ASN A 47 -15.46 2.19 -26.81
CA ASN A 47 -16.81 1.91 -26.28
C ASN A 47 -16.80 1.24 -24.90
N ILE A 48 -15.64 1.07 -24.25
CA ILE A 48 -15.53 0.47 -22.93
C ILE A 48 -14.88 1.47 -21.98
N VAL A 49 -15.47 1.64 -20.79
CA VAL A 49 -14.93 2.51 -19.76
C VAL A 49 -13.67 1.89 -19.15
N PRO A 50 -12.61 2.67 -18.88
CA PRO A 50 -11.41 2.19 -18.19
C PRO A 50 -11.73 1.46 -16.89
N SER A 51 -11.18 0.25 -16.75
CA SER A 51 -11.42 -0.63 -15.60
C SER A 51 -10.14 -1.31 -15.13
N ALA A 52 -10.15 -1.81 -13.89
CA ALA A 52 -9.00 -2.46 -13.28
C ALA A 52 -8.61 -3.75 -14.02
N ARG A 53 -7.36 -3.82 -14.49
CA ARG A 53 -6.82 -4.95 -15.25
C ARG A 53 -5.50 -5.50 -14.71
N GLY A 54 -4.72 -4.68 -14.00
CA GLY A 54 -3.50 -5.15 -13.34
C GLY A 54 -3.73 -6.05 -12.13
N ASN A 55 -4.98 -6.35 -11.77
CA ASN A 55 -5.39 -7.28 -10.72
C ASN A 55 -5.48 -8.74 -11.22
N ARG A 56 -5.02 -9.03 -12.43
CA ARG A 56 -4.93 -10.37 -13.02
C ARG A 56 -3.56 -10.53 -13.66
N THR A 57 -3.08 -11.76 -13.77
CA THR A 57 -1.88 -12.06 -14.55
C THR A 57 -2.15 -11.82 -16.02
N GLN A 58 -1.17 -11.24 -16.73
CA GLN A 58 -1.27 -10.92 -18.15
C GLN A 58 -0.02 -11.47 -18.85
N ALA A 59 -0.21 -12.08 -20.02
CA ALA A 59 0.92 -12.58 -20.81
C ALA A 59 1.83 -11.42 -21.24
N GLY A 60 3.14 -11.59 -21.07
CA GLY A 60 4.14 -10.57 -21.41
C GLY A 60 4.31 -9.45 -20.37
N VAL A 61 3.57 -9.46 -19.26
CA VAL A 61 3.66 -8.45 -18.20
C VAL A 61 4.39 -9.02 -16.97
N LYS A 62 5.20 -8.19 -16.32
CA LYS A 62 5.93 -8.57 -15.09
C LYS A 62 4.93 -8.91 -13.97
N ASN A 63 5.11 -10.04 -13.29
CA ASN A 63 4.28 -10.43 -12.14
C ASN A 63 4.29 -9.39 -11.00
N VAL A 64 5.37 -8.62 -10.85
CA VAL A 64 5.43 -7.52 -9.86
C VAL A 64 4.35 -6.45 -10.11
N GLY A 65 3.90 -6.29 -11.36
CA GLY A 65 2.79 -5.41 -11.72
C GLY A 65 1.48 -5.77 -11.01
N PHE A 66 1.25 -7.06 -10.73
CA PHE A 66 0.09 -7.52 -9.95
C PHE A 66 0.15 -6.99 -8.52
N ASN A 67 1.27 -7.22 -7.83
CA ASN A 67 1.46 -6.76 -6.45
C ASN A 67 1.35 -5.22 -6.36
N ARG A 68 1.91 -4.49 -7.34
CA ARG A 68 1.86 -3.02 -7.40
C ARG A 68 0.43 -2.53 -7.61
N THR A 69 -0.31 -3.16 -8.51
CA THR A 69 -1.71 -2.80 -8.78
C THR A 69 -2.57 -3.04 -7.54
N PHE A 70 -2.35 -4.15 -6.83
CA PHE A 70 -3.06 -4.44 -5.58
C PHE A 70 -2.79 -3.40 -4.47
N ALA A 71 -1.57 -2.84 -4.42
CA ALA A 71 -1.25 -1.76 -3.48
C ALA A 71 -2.01 -0.45 -3.78
N LEU A 72 -2.31 -0.18 -5.06
CA LEU A 72 -3.06 1.00 -5.51
C LEU A 72 -4.58 0.79 -5.47
N MET A 73 -5.06 -0.43 -5.73
CA MET A 73 -6.48 -0.78 -5.82
C MET A 73 -6.88 -1.68 -4.66
N ARG A 74 -7.35 -1.06 -3.56
CA ARG A 74 -7.62 -1.73 -2.27
C ARG A 74 -9.07 -2.20 -2.08
N GLY A 75 -9.86 -2.23 -3.15
CA GLY A 75 -11.28 -2.61 -3.14
C GLY A 75 -12.23 -1.42 -3.33
N PHE A 76 -13.54 -1.68 -3.34
CA PHE A 76 -14.57 -0.69 -3.69
C PHE A 76 -14.75 0.43 -2.65
N ALA A 77 -14.43 0.16 -1.37
CA ALA A 77 -14.48 1.16 -0.31
C ALA A 77 -13.19 1.99 -0.19
N ALA A 78 -12.19 1.74 -1.03
CA ALA A 78 -10.93 2.47 -1.01
C ALA A 78 -11.02 3.74 -1.85
N ASN A 79 -10.27 4.76 -1.45
CA ASN A 79 -10.13 6.02 -2.19
C ASN A 79 -8.65 6.40 -2.33
N ASP A 80 -8.38 7.36 -3.21
CA ASP A 80 -7.05 7.92 -3.44
C ASP A 80 -6.80 9.20 -2.62
N LEU A 81 -7.48 9.35 -1.47
CA LEU A 81 -7.32 10.53 -0.62
C LEU A 81 -5.92 10.56 0.00
N GLY A 82 -5.16 11.62 -0.32
CA GLY A 82 -3.83 11.87 0.21
C GLY A 82 -2.84 12.27 -0.88
N LYS A 83 -1.80 13.03 -0.50
CA LYS A 83 -0.79 13.55 -1.44
C LYS A 83 0.47 12.66 -1.53
N SER A 84 0.44 11.45 -0.97
CA SER A 84 1.60 10.56 -0.92
C SER A 84 1.53 9.49 -2.02
N ALA A 85 2.56 9.46 -2.86
CA ALA A 85 2.71 8.39 -3.85
C ALA A 85 3.10 7.06 -3.15
N LYS A 86 2.37 5.99 -3.49
CA LYS A 86 2.48 4.70 -2.79
C LYS A 86 3.66 3.82 -3.24
N LEU A 87 4.16 4.04 -4.45
CA LEU A 87 5.08 3.10 -5.13
C LEU A 87 6.48 3.67 -5.40
N ILE A 88 6.81 4.88 -4.93
CA ILE A 88 8.09 5.55 -5.29
C ILE A 88 9.30 4.71 -4.91
N SER A 89 9.37 4.25 -3.65
CA SER A 89 10.50 3.44 -3.16
C SER A 89 10.64 2.15 -3.95
N ASP A 90 9.52 1.49 -4.21
CA ASP A 90 9.51 0.14 -4.75
C ASP A 90 9.80 0.15 -6.26
N ILE A 91 9.36 1.20 -6.97
CA ILE A 91 9.71 1.39 -8.38
C ILE A 91 11.17 1.87 -8.52
N GLY A 92 11.58 2.86 -7.73
CA GLY A 92 12.94 3.42 -7.81
C GLY A 92 14.05 2.46 -7.43
N ALA A 93 13.79 1.54 -6.49
CA ALA A 93 14.74 0.49 -6.10
C ALA A 93 14.53 -0.82 -6.87
N ASN A 94 13.60 -0.87 -7.83
CA ASN A 94 13.18 -2.09 -8.53
C ASN A 94 12.84 -3.25 -7.56
N LEU A 95 12.19 -2.93 -6.44
CA LEU A 95 11.74 -3.89 -5.43
C LEU A 95 10.31 -4.36 -5.73
N ALA A 96 10.03 -5.58 -5.27
CA ALA A 96 8.67 -6.11 -5.27
C ALA A 96 7.84 -5.45 -4.15
N THR A 97 6.62 -5.03 -4.47
CA THR A 97 5.71 -4.48 -3.46
C THR A 97 5.11 -5.60 -2.61
N LYS A 98 5.04 -5.37 -1.30
CA LYS A 98 4.40 -6.32 -0.39
C LYS A 98 2.89 -6.20 -0.48
N ILE A 99 2.21 -7.31 -0.79
CA ILE A 99 0.76 -7.42 -0.65
C ILE A 99 0.40 -7.49 0.83
N VAL A 100 -0.45 -6.57 1.28
CA VAL A 100 -1.00 -6.53 2.64
C VAL A 100 -2.50 -6.70 2.55
N SER A 101 -3.10 -7.59 3.33
CA SER A 101 -4.56 -7.72 3.39
C SER A 101 -5.22 -6.38 3.76
N PRO A 102 -6.45 -6.09 3.30
CA PRO A 102 -7.24 -4.98 3.85
C PRO A 102 -7.26 -5.08 5.38
N PRO A 103 -7.27 -3.94 6.11
CA PRO A 103 -7.44 -3.98 7.55
C PRO A 103 -8.76 -4.70 7.85
N GLY A 104 -8.68 -5.86 8.49
CA GLY A 104 -9.85 -6.53 9.04
C GLY A 104 -10.19 -5.88 10.38
N GLY A 105 -11.45 -5.49 10.56
CA GLY A 105 -11.97 -5.23 11.92
C GLY A 105 -12.00 -6.54 12.70
N SER A 106 -12.00 -6.48 14.02
CA SER A 106 -11.86 -7.68 14.86
C SER A 106 -13.05 -8.65 14.81
N GLY A 107 -14.04 -8.40 13.95
CA GLY A 107 -15.33 -9.10 13.90
C GLY A 107 -16.18 -8.95 15.17
N ALA A 108 -15.67 -8.28 16.21
CA ALA A 108 -16.33 -8.13 17.49
C ALA A 108 -17.17 -6.86 17.50
N ILE A 109 -18.47 -7.02 17.80
CA ILE A 109 -19.44 -5.93 17.90
C ILE A 109 -19.08 -4.99 19.08
N SER A 110 -18.54 -5.55 20.16
CA SER A 110 -18.16 -4.81 21.37
C SER A 110 -16.66 -4.55 21.43
N ASN A 111 -16.30 -3.33 21.89
CA ASN A 111 -14.92 -2.92 22.11
C ASN A 111 -14.13 -3.89 23.02
N THR A 112 -14.80 -4.59 23.93
CA THR A 112 -14.19 -5.55 24.86
C THR A 112 -13.76 -6.85 24.18
N GLY A 113 -14.39 -7.22 23.05
CA GLY A 113 -14.02 -8.39 22.25
C GLY A 113 -12.92 -8.11 21.23
N LYS A 114 -12.46 -6.86 21.12
CA LYS A 114 -11.48 -6.45 20.13
C LYS A 114 -10.05 -6.84 20.53
N ARG A 115 -9.24 -7.11 19.52
CA ARG A 115 -7.80 -7.34 19.64
C ARG A 115 -7.05 -6.14 19.08
N PHE A 116 -5.93 -5.82 19.70
CA PHE A 116 -5.10 -4.67 19.37
C PHE A 116 -3.65 -5.10 19.22
N ARG A 117 -3.03 -4.58 18.17
CA ARG A 117 -1.60 -4.67 17.93
C ARG A 117 -0.92 -3.40 18.43
N VAL A 118 -0.04 -3.55 19.41
CA VAL A 118 0.76 -2.47 19.99
C VAL A 118 2.18 -2.56 19.45
N ALA A 119 2.57 -1.59 18.63
CA ALA A 119 3.95 -1.46 18.14
C ALA A 119 4.76 -0.58 19.09
N VAL A 120 5.93 -1.05 19.49
CA VAL A 120 6.80 -0.43 20.50
C VAL A 120 8.21 -0.28 19.95
N SER A 121 8.86 0.83 20.31
CA SER A 121 10.28 1.10 20.10
C SER A 121 11.02 1.23 21.42
N LYS A 122 12.36 1.10 21.40
CA LYS A 122 13.24 1.21 22.59
C LYS A 122 12.84 0.28 23.72
N ALA A 123 12.36 -0.90 23.39
CA ALA A 123 11.86 -1.81 24.39
C ALA A 123 13.04 -2.58 25.02
N ASN A 124 13.42 -2.21 26.25
CA ASN A 124 14.46 -2.88 27.02
C ASN A 124 13.86 -4.12 27.71
N PHE A 125 13.87 -5.25 27.01
CA PHE A 125 13.35 -6.52 27.53
C PHE A 125 14.39 -7.40 28.24
N GLY A 126 15.53 -6.84 28.66
CA GLY A 126 16.57 -7.57 29.39
C GLY A 126 17.98 -7.01 29.17
N VAL A 127 18.97 -7.75 29.64
CA VAL A 127 20.40 -7.34 29.70
C VAL A 127 21.05 -7.24 28.31
N ARG A 128 20.51 -7.92 27.29
CA ARG A 128 20.87 -7.75 25.87
C ARG A 128 19.61 -7.53 25.05
N VAL A 129 19.52 -6.40 24.36
CA VAL A 129 18.43 -6.09 23.44
C VAL A 129 18.93 -6.28 22.01
N THR A 130 18.49 -7.35 21.33
CA THR A 130 18.83 -7.62 19.92
C THR A 130 17.85 -7.00 18.93
N LYS A 131 16.70 -6.50 19.40
CA LYS A 131 15.68 -5.84 18.60
C LYS A 131 15.14 -4.61 19.34
N SER A 132 15.35 -3.43 18.76
CA SER A 132 14.87 -2.16 19.32
C SER A 132 13.37 -1.92 19.08
N MET A 133 12.73 -2.74 18.23
CA MET A 133 11.31 -2.67 17.89
C MET A 133 10.63 -4.01 18.16
N ALA A 134 9.44 -3.97 18.75
CA ALA A 134 8.62 -5.15 19.03
C ALA A 134 7.14 -4.84 18.84
N THR A 135 6.37 -5.89 18.54
CA THR A 135 4.94 -5.81 18.27
C THR A 135 4.21 -6.84 19.13
N PHE A 136 3.16 -6.43 19.83
CA PHE A 136 2.37 -7.30 20.71
C PHE A 136 0.90 -7.28 20.32
N ASP A 137 0.29 -8.47 20.26
CA ASP A 137 -1.14 -8.63 20.01
C ASP A 137 -1.85 -8.95 21.32
N VAL A 138 -2.81 -8.11 21.71
CA VAL A 138 -3.42 -8.12 23.03
C VAL A 138 -4.93 -7.90 22.93
N VAL A 139 -5.71 -8.59 23.75
CA VAL A 139 -7.15 -8.38 23.89
C VAL A 139 -7.45 -7.13 24.73
N TYR A 140 -8.62 -6.51 24.56
CA TYR A 140 -8.99 -5.26 25.24
C TYR A 140 -8.76 -5.27 26.76
N ASN A 141 -9.16 -6.35 27.46
CA ASN A 141 -9.00 -6.46 28.91
C ASN A 141 -7.54 -6.47 29.40
N GLN A 142 -6.61 -6.93 28.56
CA GLN A 142 -5.18 -6.97 28.86
C GLN A 142 -4.42 -5.74 28.35
N LEU A 143 -5.06 -4.90 27.53
CA LEU A 143 -4.42 -3.76 26.86
C LEU A 143 -3.84 -2.76 27.87
N ALA A 144 -4.63 -2.37 28.87
CA ALA A 144 -4.19 -1.42 29.89
C ALA A 144 -2.97 -1.92 30.67
N GLN A 145 -3.02 -3.18 31.12
CA GLN A 145 -1.91 -3.82 31.82
C GLN A 145 -0.65 -3.90 30.94
N LYS A 146 -0.81 -4.25 29.66
CA LYS A 146 0.32 -4.34 28.74
C LYS A 146 0.95 -2.96 28.46
N ILE A 147 0.15 -1.92 28.26
CA ILE A 147 0.64 -0.54 28.07
C ILE A 147 1.46 -0.10 29.28
N GLN A 148 0.95 -0.32 30.49
CA GLN A 148 1.67 0.02 31.72
C GLN A 148 2.99 -0.76 31.84
N SER A 149 3.00 -2.05 31.51
CA SER A 149 4.23 -2.86 31.49
C SER A 149 5.26 -2.34 30.49
N ILE A 150 4.83 -1.93 29.30
CA ILE A 150 5.69 -1.34 28.27
C ILE A 150 6.29 -0.02 28.75
N GLN A 151 5.49 0.85 29.36
CA GLN A 151 5.96 2.14 29.88
C GLN A 151 6.93 1.97 31.06
N LYS A 152 6.65 1.04 31.99
CA LYS A 152 7.54 0.71 33.11
C LYS A 152 8.90 0.17 32.66
N THR A 153 8.94 -0.54 31.54
CA THR A 153 10.18 -1.03 30.93
C THR A 153 10.90 0.01 30.06
N GLY A 154 10.36 1.24 29.98
CA GLY A 154 10.94 2.35 29.21
C GLY A 154 10.67 2.29 27.71
N GLY A 155 9.80 1.39 27.24
CA GLY A 155 9.42 1.30 25.83
C GLY A 155 8.52 2.46 25.40
N LYS A 156 8.78 3.01 24.21
CA LYS A 156 7.94 4.04 23.58
C LYS A 156 6.95 3.41 22.61
N ILE A 157 5.66 3.57 22.87
CA ILE A 157 4.58 3.10 21.99
C ILE A 157 4.57 3.96 20.72
N LEU A 158 4.61 3.29 19.56
CA LEU A 158 4.56 3.91 18.24
C LEU A 158 3.14 3.98 17.70
N SER A 159 2.39 2.89 17.82
CA SER A 159 1.01 2.80 17.35
C SER A 159 0.22 1.72 18.08
N ILE A 160 -1.09 1.92 18.18
CA ILE A 160 -2.06 0.92 18.64
C ILE A 160 -3.11 0.80 17.54
N THR A 161 -3.21 -0.37 16.93
CA THR A 161 -4.14 -0.62 15.81
C THR A 161 -5.03 -1.82 16.13
N GLU A 162 -6.32 -1.69 15.88
CA GLU A 162 -7.25 -2.83 15.93
C GLU A 162 -6.81 -3.90 14.91
N ILE A 163 -6.90 -5.17 15.31
CA ILE A 163 -6.61 -6.32 14.45
C ILE A 163 -7.74 -7.36 14.52
N ALA A 164 -7.85 -8.15 13.46
CA ALA A 164 -8.62 -9.39 13.40
C ALA A 164 -8.07 -10.48 14.33
#